data_AF-A0A1G7AKH8-F1
#
_entry.id   AF-A0A1G7AKH8-F1
#
_cell.length_a   1.000
_cell.length_b   1.000
_cell.length_c   1.000
_cell.angle_alpha   90.00
_cell.angle_beta   90.00
_cell.angle_gamma   90.00
#
_symmetry.space_group_name_H-M   'P 1'
#
loop_
_entity.id
_entity.type
_entity.pdbx_description
1 polymer ?
#
loop_
_entity_poly.entity_id
_entity_poly.type
_entity_poly.pdbx_seq_one_letter_code
_entity_poly.pdbx_strand_id
1 'polypeptide(L)'
;MTDIDALRFEAAEYRVRLFLSVDLSGSTAFKNSKDGEARETGATPYWVTVFQRFYSDFPGLFAAEFQRQRNDSVGADTCPELWKAVGDELVFCGRVASKKSCAVALDAFIKTLHQYRKRLSDQGVDLNLKGAGWLAAFPEPNRTVQLRARENSPELLPASEALELSADKEPFQFDFLGKAIDTGFRVASRAQPDKFALSVQLARLLVNSGPDLSFGHQIRLERPSILKGVNKNEPYPFLYIDTMEYLPTQAAKQLEREVLREGEVPNPARLSEYLTAYCKVVGTDEITLKVDSAAADVGVPESYSTHKKYISEHLAGERQTEFDGEGIGDGLAPAEEVYLEDASLSPLEAAHEVPGDT
;
A
#
# COMPACT_ATOMS: atom_id res chain seq x y z
N MET A 1 22.97 4.26 17.85
CA MET A 1 22.92 4.13 16.38
C MET A 1 22.94 2.65 16.09
N THR A 2 21.89 2.14 15.47
CA THR A 2 21.84 0.73 15.04
C THR A 2 22.89 0.52 13.96
N ASP A 3 23.71 -0.51 14.09
CA ASP A 3 24.73 -0.85 13.11
C ASP A 3 24.06 -1.52 11.90
N ILE A 4 23.69 -0.71 10.90
CA ILE A 4 23.04 -1.16 9.66
C ILE A 4 23.90 -2.20 8.94
N ASP A 5 25.22 -2.14 9.09
CA ASP A 5 26.16 -3.03 8.43
C ASP A 5 26.12 -4.44 9.03
N ALA A 6 26.04 -4.55 10.37
CA ALA A 6 25.83 -5.84 11.02
C ALA A 6 24.47 -6.46 10.65
N LEU A 7 23.43 -5.62 10.56
CA LEU A 7 22.05 -6.04 10.28
C LEU A 7 21.80 -6.48 8.84
N ARG A 8 22.69 -6.18 7.88
CA ARG A 8 22.51 -6.58 6.47
C ARG A 8 22.57 -8.09 6.28
N PHE A 9 23.15 -8.81 7.23
CA PHE A 9 23.22 -10.27 7.23
C PHE A 9 22.28 -10.93 8.25
N GLU A 10 21.45 -10.15 8.94
CA GLU A 10 20.46 -10.68 9.86
C GLU A 10 19.13 -10.80 9.12
N ALA A 11 18.50 -11.98 9.20
CA ALA A 11 17.17 -12.17 8.64
C ALA A 11 16.20 -11.22 9.34
N ALA A 12 15.41 -10.49 8.56
CA ALA A 12 14.51 -9.50 9.11
C ALA A 12 13.54 -10.13 10.13
N GLU A 13 13.03 -9.32 11.05
CA GLU A 13 11.87 -9.68 11.84
C GLU A 13 10.58 -9.53 11.02
N TYR A 14 9.60 -10.40 11.34
CA TYR A 14 8.26 -10.31 10.77
C TYR A 14 7.70 -8.92 11.02
N ARG A 15 7.26 -8.26 9.95
CA ARG A 15 6.62 -6.95 10.05
C ARG A 15 5.46 -6.83 9.10
N VAL A 16 4.55 -5.94 9.48
CA VAL A 16 3.35 -5.64 8.70
C VAL A 16 3.41 -4.17 8.34
N ARG A 17 3.17 -3.88 7.07
CA ARG A 17 3.02 -2.50 6.58
C ARG A 17 1.57 -2.25 6.20
N LEU A 18 1.08 -1.10 6.63
CA LEU A 18 -0.18 -0.52 6.19
C LEU A 18 0.09 0.38 5.00
N PHE A 19 -0.64 0.12 3.93
CA PHE A 19 -0.69 0.94 2.74
C PHE A 19 -2.03 1.65 2.69
N LEU A 20 -2.00 2.95 2.40
CA LEU A 20 -3.19 3.79 2.27
C LEU A 20 -3.04 4.58 0.98
N SER A 21 -4.06 4.58 0.13
CA SER A 21 -4.06 5.39 -1.08
C SER A 21 -5.22 6.37 -1.09
N VAL A 22 -4.97 7.51 -1.74
CA VAL A 22 -5.96 8.55 -2.00
C VAL A 22 -5.78 9.08 -3.42
N ASP A 23 -6.88 9.18 -4.16
CA ASP A 23 -6.91 9.57 -5.57
C ASP A 23 -7.98 10.63 -5.80
N LEU A 24 -7.64 11.62 -6.64
CA LEU A 24 -8.56 12.67 -7.07
C LEU A 24 -9.57 12.14 -8.11
N SER A 25 -10.73 11.73 -7.64
CA SER A 25 -11.85 11.35 -8.50
C SER A 25 -12.36 12.54 -9.30
N GLY A 26 -12.54 12.34 -10.61
CA GLY A 26 -12.96 13.39 -11.54
C GLY A 26 -11.80 14.21 -12.14
N SER A 27 -10.55 13.89 -11.79
CA SER A 27 -9.34 14.57 -12.25
C SER A 27 -9.28 14.80 -13.75
N THR A 28 -9.59 13.79 -14.55
CA THR A 28 -9.54 13.89 -16.02
C THR A 28 -10.60 14.84 -16.56
N ALA A 29 -11.81 14.81 -16.01
CA ALA A 29 -12.87 15.74 -16.41
C ALA A 29 -12.51 17.18 -16.02
N PHE A 30 -11.97 17.37 -14.81
CA PHE A 30 -11.54 18.68 -14.32
C PHE A 30 -10.39 19.27 -15.14
N LYS A 31 -9.36 18.49 -15.47
CA LYS A 31 -8.24 18.94 -16.33
C LYS A 31 -8.74 19.44 -17.70
N ASN A 32 -9.80 18.84 -18.24
CA ASN A 32 -10.36 19.22 -19.53
C ASN A 32 -11.51 20.26 -19.41
N SER A 33 -11.85 20.69 -18.20
CA SER A 33 -12.91 21.67 -17.99
C SER A 33 -12.40 23.09 -18.23
N LYS A 34 -13.34 24.02 -18.48
CA LYS A 34 -13.00 25.45 -18.63
C LYS A 34 -12.33 26.00 -17.37
N ASP A 35 -12.75 25.53 -16.20
CA ASP A 35 -12.23 25.99 -14.91
C ASP A 35 -10.82 25.41 -14.65
N GLY A 36 -10.58 24.15 -15.01
CA GLY A 36 -9.26 23.53 -14.86
C GLY A 36 -8.21 24.17 -15.76
N GLU A 37 -8.55 24.47 -17.02
CA GLU A 37 -7.67 25.14 -17.98
C GLU A 37 -7.59 26.67 -17.77
N ALA A 38 -8.41 27.23 -16.88
CA ALA A 38 -8.36 28.65 -16.56
C ALA A 38 -6.98 29.03 -16.02
N ARG A 39 -6.48 30.19 -16.42
CA ARG A 39 -5.22 30.77 -15.96
C ARG A 39 -5.53 32.02 -15.15
N GLU A 40 -5.84 31.83 -13.87
CA GLU A 40 -6.16 32.95 -12.97
C GLU A 40 -4.93 33.79 -12.64
N THR A 41 -3.77 33.13 -12.44
CA THR A 41 -2.50 33.80 -12.16
C THR A 41 -1.35 33.15 -12.93
N GLY A 42 -0.80 33.88 -13.91
CA GLY A 42 0.37 33.45 -14.68
C GLY A 42 0.08 32.44 -15.80
N ALA A 43 1.09 31.65 -16.18
CA ALA A 43 1.02 30.73 -17.32
C ALA A 43 0.45 29.34 -16.96
N THR A 44 0.33 29.05 -15.67
CA THR A 44 -0.02 27.72 -15.15
C THR A 44 -1.55 27.52 -15.13
N PRO A 45 -2.07 26.44 -15.73
CA PRO A 45 -3.48 26.08 -15.60
C PRO A 45 -3.88 25.85 -14.14
N TYR A 46 -5.10 26.23 -13.78
CA TYR A 46 -5.60 26.10 -12.41
C TYR A 46 -5.54 24.67 -11.88
N TRP A 47 -5.79 23.67 -12.73
CA TRP A 47 -5.70 22.27 -12.33
C TRP A 47 -4.30 21.89 -11.81
N VAL A 48 -3.23 22.46 -12.38
CA VAL A 48 -1.86 22.19 -11.91
C VAL A 48 -1.69 22.72 -10.48
N THR A 49 -2.18 23.94 -10.21
CA THR A 49 -2.13 24.54 -8.88
C THR A 49 -2.91 23.73 -7.85
N VAL A 50 -4.09 23.22 -8.22
CA VAL A 50 -4.89 22.34 -7.35
C VAL A 50 -4.13 21.05 -7.02
N PHE A 51 -3.49 20.43 -8.01
CA PHE A 51 -2.79 19.15 -7.82
C PHE A 51 -1.50 19.33 -7.02
N GLN A 52 -0.75 20.40 -7.26
CA GLN A 52 0.42 20.75 -6.45
C GLN A 52 0.04 20.94 -4.98
N ARG A 53 -1.06 21.64 -4.71
CA ARG A 53 -1.60 21.78 -3.34
C ARG A 53 -2.04 20.45 -2.76
N PHE A 54 -2.61 19.54 -3.55
CA PHE A 54 -2.94 18.20 -3.08
C PHE A 54 -1.70 17.42 -2.66
N TYR A 55 -0.64 17.43 -3.47
CA TYR A 55 0.62 16.77 -3.15
C TYR A 55 1.33 17.36 -1.93
N SER A 56 1.22 18.66 -1.69
CA SER A 56 1.83 19.30 -0.51
C SER A 56 0.98 19.16 0.76
N ASP A 57 -0.33 19.35 0.63
CA ASP A 57 -1.19 19.59 1.79
C ASP A 57 -1.74 18.29 2.39
N PHE A 58 -2.10 17.31 1.55
CA PHE A 58 -2.71 16.07 2.04
C PHE A 58 -1.79 15.31 3.01
N PRO A 59 -0.49 15.08 2.70
CA PRO A 59 0.43 14.44 3.64
C PRO A 59 0.53 15.16 4.98
N GLY A 60 0.58 16.50 4.96
CA GLY A 60 0.67 17.32 6.18
C GLY A 60 -0.58 17.23 7.04
N LEU A 61 -1.77 17.25 6.41
CA LEU A 61 -3.04 17.08 7.10
C LEU A 61 -3.19 15.67 7.69
N PHE A 62 -2.74 14.65 6.96
CA PHE A 62 -2.77 13.27 7.44
C PHE A 62 -1.86 13.08 8.66
N ALA A 63 -0.63 13.57 8.59
CA ALA A 63 0.30 13.54 9.72
C ALA A 63 -0.26 14.29 10.94
N ALA A 64 -0.85 15.47 10.75
CA ALA A 64 -1.46 16.24 11.83
C ALA A 64 -2.63 15.50 12.50
N GLU A 65 -3.51 14.89 11.70
CA GLU A 65 -4.66 14.14 12.21
C GLU A 65 -4.22 12.85 12.93
N PHE A 66 -3.20 12.16 12.43
CA PHE A 66 -2.59 11.01 13.12
C PHE A 66 -2.03 11.42 14.48
N GLN A 67 -1.23 12.50 14.54
CA GLN A 67 -0.65 12.96 15.81
C GLN A 67 -1.72 13.39 16.82
N ARG A 68 -2.84 13.96 16.36
CA ARG A 68 -3.96 14.33 17.22
C ARG A 68 -4.63 13.12 17.89
N GLN A 69 -4.63 11.98 17.22
CA GLN A 69 -5.27 10.75 17.71
C GLN A 69 -4.30 9.79 18.40
N ARG A 70 -3.00 9.92 18.11
CA ARG A 70 -1.95 9.11 18.70
C ARG A 70 -1.98 9.23 20.22
N ASN A 71 -1.93 8.09 20.87
CA ASN A 71 -1.82 7.96 22.31
C ASN A 71 -0.90 6.78 22.64
N ASP A 72 -0.68 6.52 23.93
CA ASP A 72 0.27 5.51 24.39
C ASP A 72 0.02 4.10 23.81
N SER A 73 -1.25 3.75 23.53
CA SER A 73 -1.62 2.44 22.96
C SER A 73 -1.11 2.20 21.53
N VAL A 74 -0.75 3.26 20.79
CA VAL A 74 -0.10 3.17 19.47
C VAL A 74 1.37 2.80 19.61
N GLY A 75 2.03 3.21 20.70
CA GLY A 75 3.44 2.94 20.96
C GLY A 75 4.38 3.73 20.06
N ALA A 76 5.44 3.08 19.58
CA ALA A 76 6.52 3.69 18.80
C ALA A 76 6.15 3.92 17.32
N ASP A 77 5.01 3.40 16.86
CA ASP A 77 4.58 3.56 15.47
C ASP A 77 4.36 5.03 15.12
N THR A 78 4.77 5.40 13.91
CA THR A 78 4.64 6.73 13.33
C THR A 78 3.52 6.76 12.29
N CYS A 79 3.16 7.96 11.84
CA CYS A 79 2.22 8.12 10.74
C CYS A 79 2.81 7.46 9.47
N PRO A 80 2.02 6.70 8.68
CA PRO A 80 2.45 6.27 7.36
C PRO A 80 2.92 7.44 6.50
N GLU A 81 4.05 7.27 5.83
CA GLU A 81 4.69 8.29 5.02
C GLU A 81 4.42 8.08 3.54
N LEU A 82 4.64 9.12 2.72
CA LEU A 82 4.44 9.01 1.28
C LEU A 82 5.44 7.99 0.69
N TRP A 83 4.91 6.93 0.09
CA TRP A 83 5.70 5.94 -0.65
C TRP A 83 5.89 6.38 -2.10
N LYS A 84 4.80 6.66 -2.80
CA LYS A 84 4.87 7.15 -4.20
C LYS A 84 3.61 7.92 -4.61
N ALA A 85 3.81 8.78 -5.59
CA ALA A 85 2.73 9.43 -6.32
C ALA A 85 2.59 8.76 -7.70
N VAL A 86 1.37 8.40 -8.09
CA VAL A 86 1.07 7.73 -9.36
C VAL A 86 0.00 8.55 -10.07
N GLY A 87 0.43 9.44 -10.98
CA GLY A 87 -0.51 10.38 -11.59
C GLY A 87 -1.10 11.30 -10.53
N ASP A 88 -2.40 11.19 -10.30
CA ASP A 88 -3.23 11.91 -9.34
C ASP A 88 -3.54 11.13 -8.04
N GLU A 89 -2.93 9.95 -7.88
CA GLU A 89 -2.99 9.13 -6.68
C GLU A 89 -1.73 9.34 -5.81
N LEU A 90 -1.92 9.44 -4.49
CA LEU A 90 -0.87 9.36 -3.49
C LEU A 90 -1.00 8.05 -2.73
N VAL A 91 0.10 7.30 -2.63
CA VAL A 91 0.17 6.06 -1.85
C VAL A 91 1.12 6.24 -0.69
N PHE A 92 0.62 5.97 0.50
CA PHE A 92 1.34 6.05 1.78
C PHE A 92 1.66 4.63 2.26
N CYS A 93 2.77 4.51 2.99
CA CYS A 93 3.24 3.27 3.58
C CYS A 93 3.81 3.53 4.98
N GLY A 94 3.47 2.69 5.94
CA GLY A 94 4.04 2.74 7.28
C GLY A 94 3.99 1.38 7.95
N ARG A 95 5.03 1.08 8.74
CA ARG A 95 5.02 -0.10 9.61
C ARG A 95 3.95 0.08 10.68
N VAL A 96 3.22 -1.01 10.94
CA VAL A 96 2.29 -1.11 12.06
C VAL A 96 2.67 -2.31 12.93
N ALA A 97 2.95 -2.06 14.21
CA ALA A 97 3.32 -3.08 15.20
C ALA A 97 2.11 -3.55 16.02
N SER A 98 0.99 -2.85 15.97
CA SER A 98 -0.23 -3.21 16.69
C SER A 98 -1.49 -2.97 15.87
N LYS A 99 -2.57 -3.68 16.24
CA LYS A 99 -3.90 -3.45 15.64
C LYS A 99 -4.37 -2.02 15.92
N LYS A 100 -4.12 -1.51 17.13
CA LYS A 100 -4.48 -0.14 17.53
C LYS A 100 -3.80 0.94 16.69
N SER A 101 -2.51 0.78 16.42
CA SER A 101 -1.79 1.68 15.51
C SER A 101 -2.40 1.70 14.11
N CYS A 102 -2.70 0.51 13.55
CA CYS A 102 -3.38 0.38 12.27
C CYS A 102 -4.75 1.08 12.26
N ALA A 103 -5.55 0.93 13.33
CA ALA A 103 -6.86 1.55 13.45
C ALA A 103 -6.78 3.08 13.53
N VAL A 104 -5.82 3.61 14.30
CA VAL A 104 -5.58 5.06 14.43
C VAL A 104 -5.11 5.66 13.12
N ALA A 105 -4.17 5.00 12.43
CA ALA A 105 -3.71 5.44 11.11
C ALA A 105 -4.85 5.48 10.08
N LEU A 106 -5.69 4.45 10.04
CA LEU A 106 -6.82 4.39 9.13
C LEU A 106 -7.90 5.44 9.45
N ASP A 107 -8.26 5.61 10.72
CA ASP A 107 -9.24 6.63 11.14
C ASP A 107 -8.75 8.05 10.85
N ALA A 108 -7.46 8.33 11.12
CA ALA A 108 -6.84 9.59 10.76
C ALA A 108 -6.90 9.86 9.25
N PHE A 109 -6.59 8.85 8.43
CA PHE A 109 -6.63 8.98 6.98
C PHE A 109 -8.03 9.27 6.44
N ILE A 110 -9.05 8.57 6.96
CA ILE A 110 -10.46 8.78 6.58
C ILE A 110 -10.91 10.20 6.97
N LYS A 111 -10.56 10.68 8.17
CA LYS A 111 -10.87 12.05 8.57
C LYS A 111 -10.16 13.09 7.70
N THR A 112 -8.90 12.86 7.33
CA THR A 112 -8.19 13.73 6.39
C THR A 112 -8.87 13.76 5.02
N LEU A 113 -9.34 12.61 4.53
CA LEU A 113 -10.13 12.52 3.30
C LEU A 113 -11.40 13.39 3.37
N HIS A 114 -12.14 13.35 4.49
CA HIS A 114 -13.31 14.20 4.71
C HIS A 114 -12.97 15.69 4.79
N GLN A 115 -11.95 16.05 5.55
CA GLN A 115 -11.48 17.43 5.69
C GLN A 115 -11.05 18.02 4.34
N TYR A 116 -10.28 17.26 3.56
CA TYR A 116 -9.78 17.70 2.26
C TYR A 116 -10.91 17.81 1.23
N ARG A 117 -11.85 16.85 1.21
CA ARG A 117 -13.06 16.96 0.39
C ARG A 117 -13.87 18.20 0.73
N LYS A 118 -14.10 18.47 2.02
CA LYS A 118 -14.82 19.68 2.46
C LYS A 118 -14.12 20.93 1.93
N ARG A 119 -12.79 20.98 2.03
CA ARG A 119 -11.99 22.09 1.50
C ARG A 119 -12.15 22.28 -0.01
N LEU A 120 -12.13 21.20 -0.81
CA LEU A 120 -12.37 21.28 -2.25
C LEU A 120 -13.78 21.83 -2.55
N SER A 121 -14.79 21.34 -1.83
CA SER A 121 -16.17 21.82 -1.95
C SER A 121 -16.32 23.29 -1.55
N ASP A 122 -15.71 23.72 -0.44
CA ASP A 122 -15.76 25.11 0.03
C ASP A 122 -15.08 26.07 -0.98
N GLN A 123 -14.11 25.56 -1.75
CA GLN A 123 -13.40 26.28 -2.80
C GLN A 123 -14.11 26.22 -4.16
N GLY A 124 -15.24 25.52 -4.27
CA GLY A 124 -15.98 25.34 -5.53
C GLY A 124 -15.25 24.49 -6.55
N VAL A 125 -14.29 23.65 -6.14
CA VAL A 125 -13.55 22.76 -7.03
C VAL A 125 -14.33 21.46 -7.20
N ASP A 126 -14.76 21.17 -8.44
CA ASP A 126 -15.49 19.94 -8.79
C ASP A 126 -14.56 18.72 -8.90
N LEU A 127 -13.96 18.38 -7.76
CA LEU A 127 -13.15 17.19 -7.56
C LEU A 127 -13.60 16.48 -6.28
N ASN A 128 -13.32 15.19 -6.25
CA ASN A 128 -13.55 14.39 -5.06
C ASN A 128 -12.34 13.52 -4.71
N LEU A 129 -12.42 12.84 -3.57
CA LEU A 129 -11.40 11.90 -3.13
C LEU A 129 -12.04 10.52 -2.98
N LYS A 130 -11.37 9.51 -3.53
CA LYS A 130 -11.59 8.10 -3.20
C LYS A 130 -10.35 7.60 -2.48
N GLY A 131 -10.53 6.65 -1.55
CA GLY A 131 -9.43 6.12 -0.76
C GLY A 131 -9.50 4.61 -0.63
N ALA A 132 -8.34 3.99 -0.38
CA ALA A 132 -8.24 2.56 -0.15
C ALA A 132 -7.14 2.22 0.86
N GLY A 133 -7.25 1.05 1.48
CA GLY A 133 -6.25 0.56 2.43
C GLY A 133 -6.03 -0.95 2.35
N TRP A 134 -4.77 -1.36 2.50
CA TRP A 134 -4.40 -2.77 2.56
C TRP A 134 -3.21 -3.04 3.48
N LEU A 135 -3.10 -4.29 3.93
CA LEU A 135 -1.97 -4.76 4.72
C LEU A 135 -1.11 -5.71 3.89
N ALA A 136 0.20 -5.67 4.12
CA ALA A 136 1.12 -6.65 3.59
C ALA A 136 2.15 -7.05 4.65
N ALA A 137 2.44 -8.35 4.72
CA ALA A 137 3.50 -8.90 5.56
C ALA A 137 4.83 -8.95 4.80
N PHE A 138 5.91 -8.67 5.52
CA PHE A 138 7.28 -8.64 5.03
C PHE A 138 8.21 -9.33 6.04
N PRO A 139 9.35 -9.86 5.58
CA PRO A 139 9.78 -9.96 4.18
C PRO A 139 9.09 -11.09 3.39
N GLU A 140 8.12 -11.80 3.97
CA GLU A 140 7.33 -12.83 3.28
C GLU A 140 5.83 -12.60 3.48
N PRO A 141 4.99 -12.86 2.47
CA PRO A 141 5.33 -13.31 1.10
C PRO A 141 5.68 -12.14 0.16
N ASN A 142 5.86 -10.92 0.68
CA ASN A 142 6.12 -9.72 -0.12
C ASN A 142 7.56 -9.25 0.10
N ARG A 143 8.20 -8.75 -0.95
CA ARG A 143 9.60 -8.32 -0.95
C ARG A 143 9.73 -6.81 -0.99
N THR A 144 10.69 -6.30 -0.23
CA THR A 144 11.20 -4.95 -0.37
C THR A 144 12.33 -4.95 -1.41
N VAL A 145 12.37 -3.93 -2.26
CA VAL A 145 13.42 -3.72 -3.25
C VAL A 145 13.94 -2.29 -3.12
N GLN A 146 15.25 -2.13 -3.02
CA GLN A 146 15.86 -0.80 -3.02
C GLN A 146 15.91 -0.25 -4.45
N LEU A 147 15.29 0.90 -4.70
CA LEU A 147 15.31 1.55 -6.01
C LEU A 147 16.46 2.53 -6.18
N ARG A 148 16.85 3.18 -5.08
CA ARG A 148 17.87 4.22 -5.06
C ARG A 148 18.88 3.88 -3.98
N ALA A 149 20.05 3.40 -4.39
CA ALA A 149 21.20 3.32 -3.51
C ALA A 149 21.76 4.74 -3.32
N ARG A 150 22.07 5.10 -2.07
CA ARG A 150 22.87 6.31 -1.81
C ARG A 150 24.33 5.97 -2.14
N GLU A 151 25.04 6.90 -2.77
CA GLU A 151 26.48 6.76 -2.99
C GLU A 151 27.19 6.47 -1.66
N ASN A 152 28.07 5.48 -1.65
CA ASN A 152 28.84 5.01 -0.47
C ASN A 152 27.99 4.43 0.68
N SER A 153 26.76 3.94 0.41
CA SER A 153 26.02 3.13 1.39
C SER A 153 26.26 1.65 1.14
N PRO A 154 26.29 0.83 2.21
CA PRO A 154 26.43 -0.62 2.06
C PRO A 154 25.26 -1.20 1.26
N GLU A 155 25.53 -2.25 0.51
CA GLU A 155 24.48 -3.00 -0.19
C GLU A 155 23.50 -3.60 0.82
N LEU A 156 22.21 -3.37 0.59
CA LEU A 156 21.14 -3.91 1.43
C LEU A 156 20.66 -5.23 0.84
N LEU A 157 20.99 -6.33 1.52
CA LEU A 157 20.62 -7.66 1.05
C LEU A 157 19.11 -7.92 1.14
N PRO A 158 18.51 -8.64 0.17
CA PRO A 158 17.10 -9.01 0.20
C PRO A 158 16.69 -9.70 1.51
N ALA A 159 15.53 -9.30 2.05
CA ALA A 159 14.96 -9.84 3.29
C ALA A 159 15.83 -9.68 4.55
N SER A 160 16.88 -8.85 4.51
CA SER A 160 17.68 -8.49 5.69
C SER A 160 16.97 -7.46 6.57
N GLU A 161 17.30 -7.47 7.87
CA GLU A 161 16.79 -6.48 8.83
C GLU A 161 17.19 -5.06 8.43
N ALA A 162 18.41 -4.88 7.92
CA ALA A 162 18.89 -3.58 7.44
C ALA A 162 18.02 -3.03 6.29
N LEU A 163 17.69 -3.86 5.31
CA LEU A 163 16.82 -3.48 4.19
C LEU A 163 15.45 -3.03 4.68
N GLU A 164 14.84 -3.85 5.53
CA GLU A 164 13.48 -3.63 5.99
C GLU A 164 13.37 -2.42 6.94
N LEU A 165 14.36 -2.17 7.81
CA LEU A 165 14.43 -0.96 8.63
C LEU A 165 14.62 0.31 7.79
N SER A 166 15.43 0.22 6.74
CA SER A 166 15.65 1.34 5.82
C SER A 166 14.37 1.68 5.06
N ALA A 167 13.62 0.67 4.63
CA ALA A 167 12.32 0.86 3.99
C ALA A 167 11.22 1.36 4.92
N ASP A 168 11.26 0.99 6.21
CA ASP A 168 10.35 1.55 7.21
C ASP A 168 10.62 3.05 7.45
N LYS A 169 11.89 3.48 7.36
CA LYS A 169 12.32 4.84 7.62
C LYS A 169 12.15 5.77 6.41
N GLU A 170 12.43 5.28 5.20
CA GLU A 170 12.43 6.09 3.99
C GLU A 170 11.71 5.37 2.84
N PRO A 171 10.39 5.07 2.96
CA PRO A 171 9.68 4.22 2.01
C PRO A 171 9.76 4.71 0.56
N PHE A 172 9.90 6.02 0.32
CA PHE A 172 10.07 6.61 -1.02
C PHE A 172 11.33 6.15 -1.78
N GLN A 173 12.32 5.57 -1.10
CA GLN A 173 13.55 5.02 -1.70
C GLN A 173 13.43 3.55 -2.11
N PHE A 174 12.30 2.92 -1.82
CA PHE A 174 12.07 1.50 -2.00
C PHE A 174 10.81 1.23 -2.82
N ASP A 175 10.76 0.05 -3.43
CA ASP A 175 9.54 -0.53 -3.97
C ASP A 175 9.16 -1.77 -3.17
N PHE A 176 7.89 -2.13 -3.24
CA PHE A 176 7.34 -3.28 -2.56
C PHE A 176 6.66 -4.15 -3.60
N LEU A 177 7.02 -5.43 -3.64
CA LEU A 177 6.55 -6.39 -4.61
C LEU A 177 5.88 -7.56 -3.90
N GLY A 178 4.84 -8.13 -4.50
CA GLY A 178 4.23 -9.36 -4.00
C GLY A 178 2.72 -9.35 -4.07
N LYS A 179 2.14 -10.51 -3.76
CA LYS A 179 0.70 -10.78 -3.92
C LYS A 179 -0.17 -9.78 -3.17
N ALA A 180 0.24 -9.33 -1.98
CA ALA A 180 -0.55 -8.38 -1.21
C ALA A 180 -0.50 -6.97 -1.82
N ILE A 181 0.61 -6.59 -2.44
CA ILE A 181 0.75 -5.31 -3.14
C ILE A 181 -0.12 -5.29 -4.40
N ASP A 182 -0.03 -6.35 -5.23
CA ASP A 182 -0.87 -6.49 -6.42
C ASP A 182 -2.36 -6.48 -6.06
N THR A 183 -2.73 -7.23 -5.02
CA THR A 183 -4.11 -7.25 -4.52
C THR A 183 -4.53 -5.88 -4.02
N GLY A 184 -3.66 -5.17 -3.30
CA GLY A 184 -3.89 -3.82 -2.80
C GLY A 184 -4.26 -2.83 -3.90
N PHE A 185 -3.47 -2.75 -4.97
CA PHE A 185 -3.78 -1.90 -6.12
C PHE A 185 -5.07 -2.31 -6.85
N ARG A 186 -5.37 -3.61 -6.93
CA ARG A 186 -6.64 -4.09 -7.50
C ARG A 186 -7.84 -3.69 -6.64
N VAL A 187 -7.71 -3.73 -5.31
CA VAL A 187 -8.72 -3.23 -4.38
C VAL A 187 -8.87 -1.71 -4.50
N ALA A 188 -7.76 -0.97 -4.56
CA ALA A 188 -7.77 0.48 -4.71
C ALA A 188 -8.47 0.93 -6.00
N SER A 189 -8.33 0.18 -7.09
CA SER A 189 -9.05 0.45 -8.35
C SER A 189 -10.58 0.38 -8.25
N ARG A 190 -11.11 -0.22 -7.17
CA ARG A 190 -12.55 -0.31 -6.87
C ARG A 190 -13.04 0.75 -5.89
N ALA A 191 -12.15 1.58 -5.35
CA ALA A 191 -12.54 2.67 -4.46
C ALA A 191 -13.46 3.66 -5.17
N GLN A 192 -14.41 4.23 -4.40
CA GLN A 192 -15.34 5.24 -4.88
C GLN A 192 -15.36 6.41 -3.88
N PRO A 193 -15.80 7.62 -4.28
CA PRO A 193 -15.88 8.74 -3.36
C PRO A 193 -16.68 8.45 -2.07
N ASP A 194 -17.72 7.62 -2.16
CA ASP A 194 -18.57 7.21 -1.04
C ASP A 194 -18.09 5.95 -0.31
N LYS A 195 -17.03 5.30 -0.78
CA LYS A 195 -16.57 4.00 -0.28
C LYS A 195 -15.05 3.96 -0.18
N PHE A 196 -14.53 3.94 1.04
CA PHE A 196 -13.13 3.63 1.30
C PHE A 196 -12.90 2.13 1.18
N ALA A 197 -12.19 1.69 0.16
CA ALA A 197 -11.99 0.27 -0.12
C ALA A 197 -10.99 -0.38 0.84
N LEU A 198 -11.26 -1.60 1.30
CA LEU A 198 -10.40 -2.35 2.21
C LEU A 198 -10.02 -3.70 1.62
N SER A 199 -8.75 -4.08 1.79
CA SER A 199 -8.36 -5.48 1.59
C SER A 199 -9.01 -6.39 2.64
N VAL A 200 -9.19 -7.66 2.30
CA VAL A 200 -9.66 -8.71 3.22
C VAL A 200 -8.79 -8.78 4.49
N GLN A 201 -7.46 -8.69 4.35
CA GLN A 201 -6.54 -8.77 5.50
C GLN A 201 -6.76 -7.61 6.47
N LEU A 202 -6.90 -6.39 5.94
CA LEU A 202 -7.18 -5.20 6.75
C LEU A 202 -8.55 -5.30 7.44
N ALA A 203 -9.59 -5.63 6.69
CA ALA A 203 -10.93 -5.76 7.24
C ALA A 203 -11.01 -6.85 8.34
N ARG A 204 -10.40 -8.02 8.10
CA ARG A 204 -10.36 -9.11 9.08
C ARG A 204 -9.63 -8.69 10.35
N LEU A 205 -8.52 -7.97 10.23
CA LEU A 205 -7.82 -7.41 11.39
C LEU A 205 -8.74 -6.49 12.21
N LEU A 206 -9.46 -5.57 11.55
CA LEU A 206 -10.31 -4.59 12.21
C LEU A 206 -11.55 -5.23 12.86
N VAL A 207 -12.23 -6.13 12.16
CA VAL A 207 -13.42 -6.86 12.67
C VAL A 207 -13.07 -7.72 13.88
N ASN A 208 -11.89 -8.34 13.89
CA ASN A 208 -11.46 -9.25 14.95
C ASN A 208 -10.97 -8.55 16.23
N SER A 209 -10.89 -7.23 16.24
CA SER A 209 -10.20 -6.50 17.32
C SER A 209 -11.09 -6.08 18.50
N GLY A 210 -12.39 -6.42 18.47
CA GLY A 210 -13.31 -6.15 19.58
C GLY A 210 -13.52 -4.66 19.88
N PRO A 211 -14.25 -4.33 20.97
CA PRO A 211 -14.52 -2.95 21.37
C PRO A 211 -13.26 -2.15 21.74
N ASP A 212 -12.20 -2.84 22.17
CA ASP A 212 -10.95 -2.23 22.68
C ASP A 212 -10.15 -1.49 21.59
N LEU A 213 -10.37 -1.84 20.32
CA LEU A 213 -9.77 -1.13 19.20
C LEU A 213 -10.30 0.31 19.07
N SER A 214 -11.50 0.59 19.58
CA SER A 214 -12.20 1.87 19.41
C SER A 214 -12.28 2.33 17.95
N PHE A 215 -12.32 1.37 17.02
CA PHE A 215 -12.43 1.65 15.58
C PHE A 215 -13.90 2.00 15.28
N GLY A 216 -14.19 3.31 15.20
CA GLY A 216 -15.56 3.85 15.10
C GLY A 216 -16.25 3.65 13.75
N HIS A 217 -15.65 2.88 12.84
CA HIS A 217 -16.16 2.68 11.48
C HIS A 217 -16.79 1.31 11.30
N GLN A 218 -17.90 1.28 10.57
CA GLN A 218 -18.56 0.04 10.19
C GLN A 218 -17.99 -0.46 8.86
N ILE A 219 -17.63 -1.75 8.82
CA ILE A 219 -17.18 -2.42 7.60
C ILE A 219 -18.37 -3.07 6.93
N ARG A 220 -18.60 -2.70 5.67
CA ARG A 220 -19.64 -3.25 4.81
C ARG A 220 -19.05 -4.21 3.81
N LEU A 221 -19.90 -5.07 3.28
CA LEU A 221 -19.56 -6.07 2.27
C LEU A 221 -20.45 -5.86 1.04
N GLU A 222 -19.84 -5.67 -0.12
CA GLU A 222 -20.55 -5.78 -1.40
C GLU A 222 -20.53 -7.22 -1.90
N ARG A 223 -21.34 -7.49 -2.93
CA ARG A 223 -21.32 -8.77 -3.62
C ARG A 223 -19.89 -9.08 -4.11
N PRO A 224 -19.33 -10.25 -3.76
CA PRO A 224 -18.02 -10.64 -4.24
C PRO A 224 -17.95 -10.67 -5.77
N SER A 225 -16.81 -10.29 -6.33
CA SER A 225 -16.58 -10.38 -7.77
C SER A 225 -15.12 -10.67 -8.08
N ILE A 226 -14.85 -11.09 -9.31
CA ILE A 226 -13.50 -11.42 -9.74
C ILE A 226 -12.62 -10.16 -9.80
N LEU A 227 -11.49 -10.22 -9.10
CA LEU A 227 -10.36 -9.34 -9.34
C LEU A 227 -9.34 -10.07 -10.22
N LYS A 228 -9.18 -9.61 -11.47
CA LYS A 228 -8.34 -10.27 -12.46
C LYS A 228 -6.92 -10.49 -11.92
N GLY A 229 -6.48 -11.75 -11.92
CA GLY A 229 -5.13 -12.14 -11.49
C GLY A 229 -4.95 -12.25 -9.97
N VAL A 230 -5.98 -11.92 -9.18
CA VAL A 230 -5.96 -12.08 -7.72
C VAL A 230 -6.55 -13.44 -7.36
N ASN A 231 -5.88 -14.17 -6.46
CA ASN A 231 -6.39 -15.42 -5.87
C ASN A 231 -6.94 -16.44 -6.89
N LYS A 232 -6.27 -16.61 -8.04
CA LYS A 232 -6.70 -17.52 -9.11
C LYS A 232 -8.12 -17.22 -9.62
N ASN A 233 -8.52 -15.94 -9.59
CA ASN A 233 -9.84 -15.43 -9.96
C ASN A 233 -10.99 -15.93 -9.07
N GLU A 234 -10.70 -16.40 -7.86
CA GLU A 234 -11.74 -16.60 -6.83
C GLU A 234 -12.47 -15.27 -6.56
N PRO A 235 -13.82 -15.25 -6.47
CA PRO A 235 -14.57 -14.03 -6.18
C PRO A 235 -14.08 -13.32 -4.92
N TYR A 236 -13.54 -12.13 -5.09
CA TYR A 236 -12.97 -11.34 -4.01
C TYR A 236 -14.07 -10.63 -3.21
N PRO A 237 -14.08 -10.74 -1.87
CA PRO A 237 -14.98 -9.97 -1.01
C PRO A 237 -14.64 -8.49 -1.04
N PHE A 238 -15.53 -7.65 -1.59
CA PHE A 238 -15.32 -6.21 -1.55
C PHE A 238 -15.81 -5.62 -0.25
N LEU A 239 -14.86 -5.07 0.50
CA LEU A 239 -15.09 -4.55 1.83
C LEU A 239 -14.83 -3.06 1.81
N TYR A 240 -15.66 -2.29 2.50
CA TYR A 240 -15.51 -0.85 2.49
C TYR A 240 -16.06 -0.18 3.76
N ILE A 241 -15.60 1.03 3.99
CA ILE A 241 -16.14 1.97 4.97
C ILE A 241 -16.86 3.09 4.22
N ASP A 242 -18.00 3.53 4.76
CA ASP A 242 -18.73 4.64 4.18
C ASP A 242 -17.95 5.94 4.33
N THR A 243 -17.70 6.60 3.20
CA THR A 243 -17.07 7.91 3.17
C THR A 243 -17.97 8.93 2.47
N MET A 244 -19.26 8.94 2.79
CA MET A 244 -20.22 9.85 2.14
C MET A 244 -20.18 11.30 2.65
N GLU A 245 -19.52 11.55 3.78
CA GLU A 245 -19.50 12.87 4.40
C GLU A 245 -18.96 13.93 3.44
N TYR A 246 -19.67 15.06 3.34
CA TYR A 246 -19.41 16.16 2.42
C TYR A 246 -19.53 15.82 0.92
N LEU A 247 -20.13 14.69 0.55
CA LEU A 247 -20.50 14.47 -0.84
C LEU A 247 -21.77 15.27 -1.19
N PRO A 248 -21.79 16.00 -2.32
CA PRO A 248 -23.03 16.63 -2.81
C PRO A 248 -24.16 15.61 -3.03
N THR A 249 -23.81 14.37 -3.35
CA THR A 249 -24.74 13.26 -3.61
C THR A 249 -25.08 12.43 -2.38
N GLN A 250 -24.62 12.83 -1.17
CA GLN A 250 -24.80 12.06 0.06
C GLN A 250 -26.26 11.62 0.28
N ALA A 251 -27.21 12.57 0.23
CA ALA A 251 -28.63 12.28 0.48
C ALA A 251 -29.22 11.30 -0.57
N ALA A 252 -28.89 11.51 -1.84
CA ALA A 252 -29.36 10.63 -2.92
C ALA A 252 -28.81 9.20 -2.77
N LYS A 253 -27.52 9.06 -2.44
CA LYS A 253 -26.89 7.75 -2.22
C LYS A 253 -27.43 7.02 -0.97
N GLN A 254 -27.79 7.76 0.08
CA GLN A 254 -28.44 7.18 1.26
C GLN A 254 -29.82 6.61 0.89
N LEU A 255 -30.65 7.39 0.20
CA LEU A 255 -31.97 6.94 -0.26
C LEU A 255 -31.88 5.77 -1.25
N GLU A 256 -30.91 5.79 -2.17
CA GLU A 256 -30.67 4.69 -3.11
C GLU A 256 -30.42 3.37 -2.37
N ARG A 257 -29.57 3.38 -1.34
CA ARG A 257 -29.29 2.19 -0.53
C ARG A 257 -30.52 1.67 0.20
N GLU A 258 -31.34 2.56 0.75
CA GLU A 258 -32.60 2.19 1.42
C GLU A 258 -33.58 1.53 0.44
N VAL A 259 -33.72 2.08 -0.77
CA VAL A 259 -34.60 1.54 -1.81
C VAL A 259 -34.10 0.19 -2.32
N LEU A 260 -32.79 0.05 -2.56
CA LEU A 260 -32.18 -1.19 -3.04
C LEU A 260 -31.98 -2.25 -1.95
N ARG A 261 -32.14 -1.88 -0.67
CA ARG A 261 -31.77 -2.70 0.49
C ARG A 261 -30.32 -3.18 0.42
N GLU A 262 -29.46 -2.29 -0.07
CA GLU A 262 -28.03 -2.53 -0.23
C GLU A 262 -27.23 -1.84 0.88
N GLY A 263 -26.07 -2.41 1.20
CA GLY A 263 -25.19 -1.84 2.20
C GLY A 263 -25.80 -1.89 3.60
N GLU A 264 -26.36 -3.04 4.01
CA GLU A 264 -26.55 -3.34 5.43
C GLU A 264 -25.19 -3.63 6.09
N VAL A 265 -25.06 -3.33 7.38
CA VAL A 265 -23.84 -3.67 8.13
C VAL A 265 -23.92 -5.15 8.46
N PRO A 266 -23.00 -6.00 7.97
CA PRO A 266 -22.99 -7.40 8.34
C PRO A 266 -22.71 -7.56 9.84
N ASN A 267 -23.24 -8.62 10.44
CA ASN A 267 -22.89 -8.98 11.81
C ASN A 267 -21.36 -9.21 11.89
N PRO A 268 -20.63 -8.53 12.81
CA PRO A 268 -19.17 -8.62 12.87
C PRO A 268 -18.63 -10.05 13.04
N ALA A 269 -19.27 -10.88 13.87
CA ALA A 269 -18.84 -12.26 14.07
C ALA A 269 -19.01 -13.10 12.79
N ARG A 270 -20.14 -12.95 12.09
CA ARG A 270 -20.36 -13.63 10.80
C ARG A 270 -19.43 -13.14 9.71
N LEU A 271 -19.15 -11.85 9.67
CA LEU A 271 -18.17 -11.29 8.74
C LEU A 271 -16.77 -11.86 9.01
N SER A 272 -16.35 -11.92 10.28
CA SER A 272 -15.09 -12.54 10.69
C SER A 272 -14.98 -14.00 10.25
N GLU A 273 -16.01 -14.81 10.51
CA GLU A 273 -16.10 -16.21 10.09
C GLU A 273 -15.96 -16.35 8.57
N TYR A 274 -16.69 -15.52 7.82
CA TYR A 274 -16.66 -15.52 6.36
C TYR A 274 -15.27 -15.17 5.81
N LEU A 275 -14.65 -14.08 6.30
CA LEU A 275 -13.31 -13.67 5.85
C LEU A 275 -12.25 -14.72 6.22
N THR A 276 -12.41 -15.38 7.38
CA THR A 276 -11.54 -16.49 7.79
C THR A 276 -11.70 -17.70 6.87
N ALA A 277 -12.92 -18.06 6.49
CA ALA A 277 -13.18 -19.13 5.53
C ALA A 277 -12.60 -18.80 4.14
N TYR A 278 -12.78 -17.57 3.67
CA TYR A 278 -12.21 -17.11 2.40
C TYR A 278 -10.67 -17.18 2.41
N CYS A 279 -10.00 -16.68 3.45
CA CYS A 279 -8.54 -16.75 3.57
C CYS A 279 -8.01 -18.19 3.49
N LYS A 280 -8.74 -19.16 4.07
CA LYS A 280 -8.39 -20.59 3.97
C LYS A 280 -8.48 -21.10 2.53
N VAL A 281 -9.51 -20.69 1.78
CA VAL A 281 -9.68 -21.06 0.36
C VAL A 281 -8.53 -20.52 -0.49
N VAL A 282 -8.15 -19.26 -0.28
CA VAL A 282 -7.13 -18.60 -1.11
C VAL A 282 -5.68 -18.78 -0.62
N GLY A 283 -5.50 -19.50 0.49
CA GLY A 283 -4.19 -19.81 1.09
C GLY A 283 -3.44 -18.56 1.52
N THR A 284 -4.10 -17.63 2.20
CA THR A 284 -3.44 -16.44 2.77
C THR A 284 -3.34 -16.56 4.28
N ASP A 285 -2.13 -16.38 4.80
CA ASP A 285 -1.85 -16.39 6.23
C ASP A 285 -2.59 -15.28 6.99
N GLU A 286 -2.78 -15.53 8.28
CA GLU A 286 -3.29 -14.53 9.19
C GLU A 286 -2.21 -13.53 9.56
N ILE A 287 -2.55 -12.24 9.45
CA ILE A 287 -1.70 -11.16 9.96
C ILE A 287 -1.71 -11.21 11.49
N THR A 288 -0.54 -11.47 12.07
CA THR A 288 -0.34 -11.48 13.53
C THR A 288 0.16 -10.12 14.00
N LEU A 289 -0.68 -9.40 14.73
CA LEU A 289 -0.33 -8.15 15.40
C LEU A 289 -0.88 -8.17 16.82
N LYS A 290 -0.12 -7.64 17.77
CA LYS A 290 -0.61 -7.42 19.14
C LYS A 290 -1.73 -6.38 19.15
N VAL A 291 -2.57 -6.43 20.17
CA VAL A 291 -3.75 -5.55 20.27
C VAL A 291 -3.31 -4.08 20.30
N ASP A 292 -2.40 -3.75 21.22
CA ASP A 292 -1.83 -2.42 21.42
C ASP A 292 -0.32 -2.51 21.77
N SER A 293 0.30 -1.38 22.07
CA SER A 293 1.73 -1.30 22.42
C SER A 293 2.11 -2.05 23.71
N ALA A 294 1.20 -2.16 24.69
CA ALA A 294 1.42 -2.74 26.01
C ALA A 294 1.05 -4.23 26.08
N ALA A 295 0.26 -4.72 25.13
CA ALA A 295 -0.10 -6.12 25.01
C ALA A 295 1.13 -7.02 24.77
N ALA A 296 1.02 -8.27 25.26
CA ALA A 296 2.03 -9.28 25.03
C ALA A 296 2.27 -9.50 23.53
N ASP A 297 3.51 -9.81 23.17
CA ASP A 297 3.86 -10.12 21.79
C ASP A 297 3.09 -11.35 21.31
N VAL A 298 2.60 -11.24 20.08
CA VAL A 298 1.92 -12.33 19.39
C VAL A 298 2.99 -13.04 18.56
N GLY A 299 2.98 -14.38 18.59
CA GLY A 299 3.86 -15.16 17.74
C GLY A 299 3.71 -14.80 16.25
N VAL A 300 4.75 -15.05 15.47
CA VAL A 300 4.72 -14.87 14.02
C VAL A 300 3.99 -16.04 13.34
N PRO A 301 3.52 -15.90 12.10
CA PRO A 301 2.93 -17.02 11.37
C PRO A 301 3.94 -18.17 11.21
N GLU A 302 3.46 -19.42 11.23
CA GLU A 302 4.31 -20.61 11.07
C GLU A 302 5.05 -20.61 9.72
N SER A 303 4.37 -20.13 8.68
CA SER A 303 4.97 -19.89 7.36
C SER A 303 6.19 -19.00 7.49
N TYR A 304 6.10 -17.87 8.21
CA TYR A 304 7.23 -16.98 8.39
C TYR A 304 8.37 -17.61 9.17
N SER A 305 8.07 -18.34 10.26
CA SER A 305 9.09 -19.07 11.04
C SER A 305 9.91 -20.03 10.17
N THR A 306 9.27 -20.64 9.18
CA THR A 306 9.92 -21.54 8.21
C THR A 306 10.80 -20.75 7.24
N HIS A 307 10.27 -19.69 6.62
CA HIS A 307 11.02 -18.87 5.67
C HIS A 307 12.20 -18.13 6.32
N LYS A 308 12.06 -17.69 7.57
CA LYS A 308 13.13 -17.02 8.32
C LYS A 308 14.39 -17.88 8.39
N LYS A 309 14.26 -19.20 8.52
CA LYS A 309 15.42 -20.13 8.51
C LYS A 309 16.16 -20.10 7.18
N TYR A 310 15.43 -20.20 6.06
CA TYR A 310 16.02 -20.13 4.72
C TYR A 310 16.68 -18.77 4.45
N ILE A 311 16.05 -17.68 4.89
CA ILE A 311 16.62 -16.33 4.78
C ILE A 311 17.92 -16.25 5.60
N SER A 312 17.91 -16.74 6.85
CA SER A 312 19.11 -16.75 7.70
C SER A 312 20.25 -17.57 7.11
N GLU A 313 19.97 -18.74 6.55
CA GLU A 313 20.97 -19.60 5.88
C GLU A 313 21.57 -18.89 4.66
N HIS A 314 20.74 -18.26 3.83
CA HIS A 314 21.20 -17.49 2.68
C HIS A 314 22.10 -16.31 3.08
N LEU A 315 21.64 -15.48 4.03
CA LEU A 315 22.41 -14.31 4.49
C LEU A 315 23.72 -14.69 5.18
N ALA A 316 23.77 -15.84 5.86
CA ALA A 316 25.03 -16.36 6.41
C ALA A 316 26.03 -16.75 5.31
N GLY A 317 25.54 -17.29 4.18
CA GLY A 317 26.36 -17.57 3.00
C GLY A 317 26.89 -16.30 2.33
N GLU A 318 26.06 -15.27 2.20
CA GLU A 318 26.49 -13.94 1.70
C GLU A 318 27.59 -13.35 2.59
N ARG A 319 27.43 -13.45 3.92
CA ARG A 319 28.44 -13.00 4.89
C ARG A 319 29.79 -13.68 4.66
N GLN A 320 29.80 -15.01 4.52
CA GLN A 320 31.04 -15.76 4.29
C GLN A 320 31.71 -15.35 2.97
N THR A 321 30.93 -15.19 1.91
CA THR A 321 31.44 -14.82 0.59
C THR A 321 32.12 -13.44 0.60
N GLU A 322 31.56 -12.46 1.32
CA GLU A 322 32.16 -11.13 1.42
C GLU A 322 33.47 -11.14 2.23
N PHE A 323 33.50 -11.82 3.39
CA PHE A 323 34.71 -11.91 4.22
C PHE A 323 35.83 -12.74 3.56
N ASP A 324 35.49 -13.82 2.85
CA ASP A 324 36.47 -14.64 2.14
C ASP A 324 36.98 -13.94 0.86
N GLY A 325 36.14 -13.10 0.23
CA GLY A 325 36.49 -12.28 -0.93
C GLY A 325 37.43 -11.11 -0.62
N GLU A 326 37.36 -10.54 0.59
CA GLU A 326 38.29 -9.48 1.04
C GLU A 326 39.68 -10.03 1.45
N GLY A 327 39.84 -11.36 1.56
CA GLY A 327 41.08 -12.02 1.97
C GLY A 327 42.08 -12.35 0.85
N ILE A 328 41.71 -12.15 -0.43
CA ILE A 328 42.64 -12.35 -1.56
C ILE A 328 43.15 -10.98 -2.03
N GLY A 329 44.12 -10.47 -1.28
CA GLY A 329 45.05 -9.50 -1.81
C GLY A 329 45.97 -10.15 -2.86
N ASP A 330 46.19 -9.38 -3.93
CA ASP A 330 47.17 -9.54 -5.01
C ASP A 330 46.95 -10.59 -6.12
N GLY A 331 46.89 -10.05 -7.34
CA GLY A 331 47.75 -10.54 -8.42
C GLY A 331 47.31 -11.80 -9.14
N LEU A 332 46.17 -11.77 -9.84
CA LEU A 332 45.92 -12.65 -10.97
C LEU A 332 45.36 -11.87 -12.17
N ALA A 333 45.98 -12.11 -13.32
CA ALA A 333 45.74 -11.48 -14.61
C ALA A 333 44.26 -11.58 -15.07
N PRO A 334 43.79 -10.65 -15.92
CA PRO A 334 42.39 -10.61 -16.33
C PRO A 334 42.01 -11.87 -17.09
N ALA A 335 41.00 -12.58 -16.59
CA ALA A 335 40.31 -13.61 -17.35
C ALA A 335 39.54 -12.95 -18.50
N GLU A 336 39.62 -13.57 -19.67
CA GLU A 336 39.10 -13.10 -20.95
C GLU A 336 37.64 -12.61 -20.87
N GLU A 337 37.41 -11.39 -21.36
CA GLU A 337 36.09 -10.88 -21.71
C GLU A 337 35.46 -11.80 -22.76
N VAL A 338 34.43 -12.56 -22.35
CA VAL A 338 33.50 -13.16 -23.31
C VAL A 338 32.61 -12.03 -23.83
N TYR A 339 33.02 -11.43 -24.94
CA TYR A 339 32.17 -10.59 -25.76
C TYR A 339 30.94 -11.39 -26.20
N LEU A 340 29.76 -11.04 -25.67
CA LEU A 340 28.50 -11.40 -26.29
C LEU A 340 28.35 -10.51 -27.53
N GLU A 341 28.69 -11.07 -28.69
CA GLU A 341 28.48 -10.44 -30.00
C GLU A 341 27.01 -10.06 -30.21
N ASP A 342 26.84 -8.91 -30.84
CA ASP A 342 25.60 -8.29 -31.31
C ASP A 342 24.55 -9.29 -31.81
N ALA A 343 23.47 -9.43 -31.05
CA ALA A 343 22.19 -9.86 -31.61
C ALA A 343 21.63 -8.70 -32.45
N SER A 344 22.03 -8.68 -33.73
CA SER A 344 21.47 -7.84 -34.78
C SER A 344 19.94 -7.98 -34.80
N LEU A 345 19.25 -6.95 -34.29
CA LEU A 345 17.82 -6.78 -34.45
C LEU A 345 17.53 -6.42 -35.92
N SER A 346 17.17 -7.43 -36.71
CA SER A 346 16.59 -7.20 -38.03
C SER A 346 15.14 -6.70 -37.86
N PRO A 347 14.72 -5.60 -38.50
CA PRO A 347 13.35 -5.10 -38.40
C PRO A 347 12.35 -6.11 -39.01
N LEU A 348 11.25 -6.35 -38.30
CA LEU A 348 10.08 -7.07 -38.83
C LEU A 348 9.54 -6.36 -40.07
N GLU A 349 9.58 -7.05 -41.22
CA GLU A 349 8.94 -6.60 -42.45
C GLU A 349 7.42 -6.49 -42.26
N ALA A 350 6.89 -5.33 -42.60
CA ALA A 350 5.46 -5.04 -42.58
C ALA A 350 4.74 -5.86 -43.67
N ALA A 351 3.77 -6.66 -43.25
CA ALA A 351 2.82 -7.28 -44.16
C ALA A 351 1.92 -6.19 -44.78
N HIS A 352 2.21 -5.84 -46.02
CA HIS A 352 1.27 -5.12 -46.89
C HIS A 352 0.33 -6.13 -47.54
N GLU A 353 -0.92 -6.19 -47.06
CA GLU A 353 -2.03 -6.67 -47.87
C GLU A 353 -2.34 -5.65 -48.96
N VAL A 354 -2.36 -6.09 -50.22
CA VAL A 354 -3.02 -5.40 -51.34
C VAL A 354 -4.02 -6.40 -51.93
N PRO A 355 -5.28 -5.99 -52.17
CA PRO A 355 -6.31 -6.86 -52.72
C PRO A 355 -6.16 -6.98 -54.24
N GLY A 356 -6.40 -8.19 -54.77
CA GLY A 356 -6.50 -8.44 -56.20
C GLY A 356 -7.81 -9.15 -56.52
N ASP A 357 -8.68 -8.44 -57.25
CA ASP A 357 -9.85 -8.96 -57.94
C ASP A 357 -9.48 -10.14 -58.87
N THR A 358 -10.31 -11.19 -58.86
CA THR A 358 -10.87 -11.83 -60.07
C THR A 358 -12.11 -12.65 -59.73
#